data_AF-A0A7T0E0A4-F1
#
_entry.id   AF-A0A7T0E0A4-F1
#
_cell.length_a   1.000
_cell.length_b   1.000
_cell.length_c   1.000
_cell.angle_alpha   90.00
_cell.angle_beta   90.00
_cell.angle_gamma   90.00
#
_symmetry.space_group_name_H-M   'P 1'
#
loop_
_entity.id
_entity.type
_entity.pdbx_description
1 polymer ?
#
loop_
_entity_poly.entity_id
_entity_poly.type
_entity_poly.pdbx_seq_one_letter_code
_entity_poly.pdbx_strand_id
1 'polypeptide(L)'
;MGFQYWFTVCAIFLTCPFMFVQSIIFLRRGVYTKTFKGTMRKEYIRKDTKPGEYWFNVIAQMMMSAAVSGLGFWFLDDLPAFHHWHTEIRAMLPF
;
A
#
# COMPACT_ATOMS: atom_id res chain seq x y z
N MET A 1 -15.71 18.69 3.81
CA MET A 1 -15.32 17.28 4.03
C MET A 1 -14.70 17.15 5.41
N GLY A 2 -15.07 16.13 6.18
CA GLY A 2 -14.72 16.02 7.60
C GLY A 2 -13.30 15.49 7.86
N PHE A 3 -12.79 15.70 9.09
CA PHE A 3 -11.49 15.24 9.59
C PHE A 3 -11.21 13.74 9.35
N GLN A 4 -12.26 12.92 9.42
CA GLN A 4 -12.20 11.47 9.17
C GLN A 4 -11.71 11.14 7.74
N TYR A 5 -12.07 11.95 6.74
CA TYR A 5 -11.69 11.71 5.35
C TYR A 5 -10.18 11.91 5.13
N TRP A 6 -9.65 13.00 5.71
CA TRP A 6 -8.21 13.28 5.70
C TRP A 6 -7.39 12.23 6.44
N PHE A 7 -7.90 11.75 7.58
CA PHE A 7 -7.26 10.67 8.32
C PHE A 7 -7.16 9.38 7.48
N THR A 8 -8.23 9.00 6.76
CA THR A 8 -8.24 7.83 5.89
C THR A 8 -7.23 7.97 4.75
N VAL A 9 -7.17 9.14 4.09
CA VAL A 9 -6.18 9.41 3.03
C VAL A 9 -4.76 9.29 3.58
N CYS A 10 -4.45 9.95 4.69
CA CYS A 10 -3.12 9.86 5.32
C CYS A 10 -2.77 8.41 5.73
N ALA A 11 -3.72 7.66 6.29
CA ALA A 11 -3.52 6.26 6.65
C ALA A 11 -3.21 5.39 5.42
N ILE A 12 -3.90 5.61 4.30
CA ILE A 12 -3.64 4.91 3.03
C ILE A 12 -2.22 5.20 2.53
N PHE A 13 -1.83 6.48 2.50
CA PHE A 13 -0.50 6.88 2.02
C PHE A 13 0.65 6.47 2.95
N LEU A 14 0.41 6.24 4.23
CA LEU A 14 1.40 5.69 5.15
C LEU A 14 1.50 4.16 5.09
N THR A 15 0.36 3.47 5.01
CA THR A 15 0.32 2.00 5.03
C THR A 15 0.79 1.40 3.70
N CYS A 16 0.49 2.03 2.57
CA CYS A 16 0.85 1.53 1.26
C CYS A 16 2.38 1.37 1.04
N PRO A 17 3.23 2.39 1.25
CA PRO A 17 4.67 2.24 1.08
C PRO A 17 5.25 1.20 2.06
N PHE A 18 4.68 1.06 3.25
CA PHE A 18 5.08 0.01 4.19
C PHE A 18 4.78 -1.40 3.65
N MET A 19 3.58 -1.61 3.09
CA MET A 19 3.22 -2.88 2.45
C MET A 19 4.09 -3.18 1.23
N PHE A 20 4.42 -2.16 0.44
CA PHE A 20 5.29 -2.28 -0.72
C PHE A 20 6.73 -2.66 -0.31
N VAL A 21 7.31 -1.96 0.68
CA VAL A 21 8.64 -2.28 1.22
C VAL A 21 8.67 -3.70 1.79
N GLN A 22 7.63 -4.14 2.50
CA GLN A 22 7.52 -5.53 2.95
C GLN A 22 7.56 -6.53 1.78
N SER A 23 6.85 -6.25 0.68
CA SER A 23 6.88 -7.12 -0.50
C SER A 23 8.29 -7.25 -1.10
N ILE A 24 9.07 -6.16 -1.13
CA ILE A 24 10.47 -6.16 -1.58
C ILE A 24 11.36 -6.96 -0.61
N ILE A 25 11.14 -6.82 0.69
CA ILE A 25 11.86 -7.59 1.71
C ILE A 25 11.58 -9.09 1.55
N PHE A 26 10.34 -9.49 1.28
CA PHE A 26 10.00 -10.89 1.00
C PHE A 26 10.71 -11.40 -0.27
N LEU A 27 10.69 -10.61 -1.34
CA LEU A 27 11.43 -10.92 -2.59
C LEU A 27 12.92 -11.16 -2.33
N ARG A 28 13.58 -10.30 -1.55
CA ARG A 28 15.01 -10.44 -1.21
C ARG A 28 15.30 -11.64 -0.32
N ARG A 29 14.40 -11.94 0.63
CA ARG A 29 14.58 -13.04 1.58
C ARG A 29 14.19 -14.41 1.01
N GLY A 30 13.36 -14.46 -0.03
CA GLY A 30 12.81 -15.71 -0.56
C GLY A 30 11.87 -16.41 0.43
N VAL A 31 11.41 -15.71 1.46
CA VAL A 31 10.54 -16.26 2.52
C VAL A 31 9.41 -15.28 2.79
N TYR A 32 8.18 -15.77 2.61
CA TYR A 32 6.96 -15.04 2.92
C TYR A 32 6.45 -15.48 4.29
N THR A 33 6.21 -14.53 5.19
CA THR A 33 5.69 -14.82 6.54
C THR A 33 4.19 -14.57 6.61
N LYS A 34 3.40 -15.62 6.82
CA LYS A 34 1.98 -15.50 7.17
C LYS A 34 1.80 -15.61 8.68
N THR A 35 1.10 -14.65 9.26
CA THR A 35 0.57 -14.79 10.62
C THR A 35 -0.84 -15.36 10.50
N PHE A 36 -1.08 -16.54 11.08
CA PHE A 36 -2.40 -17.18 11.00
C PHE A 36 -3.39 -16.39 11.87
N LYS A 37 -4.53 -15.98 11.30
CA LYS A 37 -5.58 -15.28 12.06
C LYS A 37 -6.02 -16.16 13.24
N GLY A 38 -5.77 -15.71 14.47
CA GLY A 38 -6.17 -16.41 15.70
C GLY A 38 -5.04 -17.12 16.45
N THR A 39 -3.81 -17.19 15.93
CA THR A 39 -2.65 -17.68 16.70
C THR A 39 -1.41 -16.81 16.48
N MET A 40 -0.51 -16.76 17.48
CA MET A 40 0.78 -16.04 17.36
C MET A 40 1.80 -16.77 16.47
N ARG A 41 1.42 -17.89 15.84
CA ARG A 41 2.35 -18.72 15.08
C ARG A 41 2.59 -18.11 13.71
N LYS A 42 3.85 -17.78 13.43
CA LYS A 42 4.30 -17.32 12.11
C LYS A 42 4.63 -18.54 11.26
N GLU A 43 3.95 -18.69 10.14
CA GLU A 43 4.27 -19.68 9.12
C GLU A 43 5.19 -19.05 8.07
N TYR A 44 6.28 -19.74 7.77
CA TYR A 44 7.31 -19.28 6.83
C TYR A 44 7.18 -20.08 5.53
N ILE A 45 6.65 -19.46 4.50
CA ILE A 45 6.55 -20.04 3.16
C ILE A 45 7.85 -19.71 2.43
N ARG A 46 8.72 -20.69 2.26
CA ARG A 46 9.96 -20.53 1.48
C ARG A 46 9.66 -20.73 -0.01
N LYS A 47 10.33 -19.93 -0.84
CA LYS A 47 10.27 -20.04 -2.30
C LYS A 47 10.60 -21.46 -2.78
N ASP A 48 11.56 -22.13 -2.13
CA ASP A 48 12.05 -23.44 -2.56
C ASP A 48 11.12 -24.60 -2.18
N THR A 49 10.37 -24.47 -1.08
CA THR A 49 9.47 -25.53 -0.63
C THR A 49 8.09 -25.43 -1.28
N LYS A 50 7.59 -24.21 -1.48
CA LYS A 50 6.25 -23.94 -2.00
C LYS A 50 6.27 -22.72 -2.94
N PRO A 51 6.87 -22.84 -4.14
CA PRO A 51 7.08 -21.71 -5.04
C PRO A 51 5.77 -21.06 -5.49
N GLY A 52 4.74 -21.86 -5.80
CA GLY A 52 3.44 -21.34 -6.23
C GLY A 52 2.75 -20.49 -5.16
N GLU A 53 2.67 -21.00 -3.93
CA GLU A 53 2.08 -20.25 -2.80
C GLU A 53 2.90 -19.00 -2.48
N TYR A 54 4.23 -19.07 -2.54
CA TYR A 54 5.11 -17.94 -2.31
C TYR A 54 4.84 -16.81 -3.33
N TRP A 55 4.91 -17.12 -4.63
CA TRP A 55 4.73 -16.13 -5.68
C TRP A 55 3.31 -15.56 -5.70
N PHE A 56 2.29 -16.39 -5.49
CA PHE A 56 0.90 -15.92 -5.38
C PHE A 56 0.74 -14.88 -4.27
N ASN A 57 1.30 -15.14 -3.07
CA ASN A 57 1.18 -14.19 -1.96
C ASN A 57 1.96 -12.89 -2.20
N VAL A 58 3.16 -12.98 -2.77
CA VAL A 58 3.96 -11.79 -3.12
C VAL A 58 3.23 -10.92 -4.14
N ILE A 59 2.74 -11.51 -5.23
CA ILE A 59 1.99 -10.80 -6.28
C ILE A 59 0.70 -10.21 -5.72
N ALA A 60 -0.06 -10.99 -4.94
CA ALA A 60 -1.29 -10.50 -4.31
C ALA A 60 -1.03 -9.30 -3.39
N GLN A 61 0.06 -9.32 -2.61
CA GLN A 61 0.43 -8.20 -1.74
C GLN A 61 0.85 -6.97 -2.54
N MET A 62 1.58 -7.13 -3.64
CA MET A 62 1.93 -6.03 -4.54
C MET A 62 0.69 -5.43 -5.21
N MET A 63 -0.22 -6.28 -5.71
CA MET A 63 -1.48 -5.86 -6.32
C MET A 63 -2.38 -5.12 -5.32
N MET A 64 -2.50 -5.62 -4.09
CA MET A 64 -3.25 -4.95 -3.02
C MET A 64 -2.65 -3.59 -2.68
N SER A 65 -1.33 -3.49 -2.59
CA SER A 65 -0.64 -2.21 -2.36
C SER A 65 -0.95 -1.22 -3.50
N ALA A 66 -0.85 -1.66 -4.76
CA ALA A 66 -1.17 -0.81 -5.91
C ALA A 66 -2.64 -0.36 -5.92
N ALA A 67 -3.58 -1.27 -5.64
CA ALA A 67 -5.01 -0.97 -5.58
C ALA A 67 -5.34 0.03 -4.46
N VAL A 68 -4.77 -0.16 -3.27
CA VAL A 68 -4.95 0.75 -2.13
C VAL A 68 -4.33 2.12 -2.41
N SER A 69 -3.18 2.19 -3.09
CA SER A 69 -2.64 3.44 -3.61
C SER A 69 -3.58 4.13 -4.57
N GLY A 70 -4.12 3.40 -5.56
CA GLY A 70 -5.08 3.94 -6.54
C GLY A 70 -6.33 4.50 -5.87
N LEU A 71 -6.87 3.79 -4.88
CA LEU A 71 -7.98 4.28 -4.05
C LEU A 71 -7.58 5.55 -3.28
N GLY A 72 -6.38 5.62 -2.71
CA GLY A 72 -5.86 6.82 -2.05
C GLY A 72 -5.81 8.03 -2.97
N PHE A 73 -5.35 7.85 -4.21
CA PHE A 73 -5.37 8.91 -5.22
C PHE A 73 -6.78 9.30 -5.66
N TRP A 74 -7.68 8.33 -5.80
CA TRP A 74 -9.07 8.61 -6.13
C TRP A 74 -9.77 9.42 -5.02
N PHE A 75 -9.52 9.06 -3.75
CA PHE A 75 -10.00 9.84 -2.61
C PHE A 75 -9.40 11.25 -2.53
N LEU A 76 -8.16 11.42 -2.98
CA LEU A 76 -7.51 12.74 -3.11
C LEU A 76 -8.14 13.59 -4.22
N ASP A 77 -8.53 12.98 -5.34
CA ASP A 77 -9.15 13.70 -6.46
C ASP A 77 -10.52 14.25 -6.09
N ASP A 78 -11.32 13.48 -5.34
CA ASP A 78 -12.62 13.95 -4.86
C ASP A 78 -12.54 15.13 -3.86
N LEU A 79 -11.35 15.49 -3.35
CA LEU A 79 -11.16 16.58 -2.39
C LEU A 79 -11.05 17.96 -3.09
N PRO A 80 -12.01 18.88 -2.86
CA PRO A 80 -11.93 20.23 -3.42
C PRO A 80 -10.77 21.06 -2.86
N ALA A 81 -10.33 20.76 -1.64
CA ALA A 81 -9.14 21.39 -1.04
C ALA A 81 -7.83 20.95 -1.73
N PHE A 82 -7.75 19.69 -2.18
CA PHE A 82 -6.61 19.21 -2.95
C PHE A 82 -6.54 19.91 -4.32
N HIS A 83 -7.69 20.07 -4.97
CA HIS A 83 -7.81 20.86 -6.19
C HIS A 83 -7.39 22.32 -5.97
N HIS A 84 -7.85 22.97 -4.91
CA HIS A 84 -7.45 24.34 -4.59
C HIS A 84 -5.94 24.47 -4.38
N TRP A 85 -5.34 23.62 -3.55
CA TRP A 85 -3.89 23.57 -3.35
C TRP A 85 -3.11 23.28 -4.62
N HIS A 86 -3.57 22.32 -5.43
CA HIS A 86 -2.93 22.01 -6.71
C HIS A 86 -2.97 23.20 -7.67
N THR A 87 -4.06 23.98 -7.64
CA THR A 87 -4.21 25.20 -8.44
C THR A 87 -3.29 26.31 -7.92
N GLU A 88 -3.15 26.46 -6.60
CA GLU A 88 -2.21 27.41 -5.98
C GLU A 88 -0.76 27.04 -6.24
N ILE A 89 -0.39 25.76 -6.12
CA ILE A 89 0.97 25.27 -6.43
C ILE A 89 1.31 25.51 -7.90
N ARG A 90 0.37 25.23 -8.81
CA ARG A 90 0.54 25.50 -10.25
C ARG A 90 0.61 27.01 -10.54
N ALA A 91 -0.09 27.84 -9.76
CA ALA A 91 0.05 29.30 -9.87
C ALA A 91 1.40 29.81 -9.36
N MET A 92 2.03 29.11 -8.40
CA MET A 92 3.35 29.45 -7.86
C MET A 92 4.53 28.93 -8.71
N LEU A 93 4.31 27.90 -9.53
CA LEU A 93 5.31 27.32 -10.44
C LEU A 93 4.87 27.56 -11.89
N PRO A 94 5.35 28.62 -12.57
CA PRO A 94 4.83 29.06 -13.87
C PRO A 94 5.31 28.21 -15.07
N PHE A 95 5.54 26.90 -14.87
CA PHE A 95 6.03 25.99 -15.90
C PHE A 95 5.03 24.87 -16.15
#